data_AF-A0A820K614-F1
#
_entry.id   AF-A0A820K614-F1
#
_cell.length_a   1.000
_cell.length_b   1.000
_cell.length_c   1.000
_cell.angle_alpha   90.00
_cell.angle_beta   90.00
_cell.angle_gamma   90.00
#
_symmetry.space_group_name_H-M   'P 1'
#
loop_
_entity.id
_entity.type
_entity.pdbx_description
1 polymer ?
#
loop_
_entity_poly.entity_id
_entity_poly.type
_entity_poly.pdbx_seq_one_letter_code
_entity_poly.pdbx_strand_id
1 'polypeptide(L)'
;MTVKNSSDHRKPNALDWAESSWLRWIHVAFWTWINPILTIGHKQQLTEDDLFEEKNIHMDTWKVLIKTFWKNWLFSGLILLPYIAAKIAQPLFLKEIILTINDNSRPSHAGYLYACGLGLSAVVQALIHQQYFFRITRIGSHARIGLSSIIYKRLLSLPISSMIKTTTGHIVNLILNDVGKFEELRISIHQIWAAPLEAIIV
;
A
#
# COMPACT_ATOMS: atom_id res chain seq x y z
N MET A 1 40.29 -24.03 4.44
CA MET A 1 38.83 -24.09 4.33
C MET A 1 38.25 -24.04 5.73
N THR A 2 37.90 -22.86 6.21
CA THR A 2 37.31 -22.65 7.53
C THR A 2 35.81 -22.51 7.35
N VAL A 3 35.06 -23.52 7.78
CA VAL A 3 33.60 -23.54 7.84
C VAL A 3 33.16 -22.47 8.84
N LYS A 4 32.52 -21.40 8.35
CA LYS A 4 31.91 -20.38 9.20
C LYS A 4 30.60 -20.96 9.74
N ASN A 5 30.56 -21.15 11.05
CA ASN A 5 29.43 -21.71 11.80
C ASN A 5 28.19 -20.83 11.60
N SER A 6 27.12 -21.36 11.02
CA SER A 6 25.94 -20.60 10.55
C SER A 6 24.81 -20.49 11.59
N SER A 7 25.13 -20.50 12.89
CA SER A 7 24.13 -20.70 13.94
C SER A 7 23.81 -19.49 14.82
N ASP A 8 24.28 -18.27 14.53
CA ASP A 8 23.88 -17.09 15.30
C ASP A 8 23.99 -15.76 14.53
N HIS A 9 23.32 -15.66 13.38
CA HIS A 9 23.11 -14.39 12.70
C HIS A 9 21.61 -14.17 12.54
N ARG A 10 20.94 -13.80 13.64
CA ARG A 10 19.64 -13.13 13.53
C ARG A 10 19.87 -11.92 12.62
N LYS A 11 19.34 -11.94 11.39
CA LYS A 11 19.51 -10.83 10.45
C LYS A 11 19.02 -9.56 11.18
N PRO A 12 19.88 -8.54 11.39
CA PRO A 12 19.43 -7.32 12.03
C PRO A 12 18.24 -6.80 11.24
N ASN A 13 17.13 -6.54 11.92
CA ASN A 13 15.92 -6.10 11.24
C ASN A 13 16.31 -4.78 10.57
N ALA A 14 16.16 -4.67 9.25
CA ALA A 14 16.70 -3.52 8.52
C ALA A 14 16.06 -2.18 8.91
N LEU A 15 15.07 -2.24 9.79
CA LEU A 15 14.36 -1.13 10.41
C LEU A 15 14.86 -0.80 11.84
N ASP A 16 15.84 -1.51 12.42
CA ASP A 16 16.30 -1.28 13.81
C ASP A 16 16.74 0.19 14.06
N TRP A 17 17.36 0.81 13.07
CA TRP A 17 17.74 2.23 13.11
C TRP A 17 16.53 3.18 12.99
N ALA A 18 15.47 2.77 12.27
CA ALA A 18 14.25 3.55 12.10
C ALA A 18 13.27 3.36 13.28
N GLU A 19 13.31 2.20 13.95
CA GLU A 19 12.47 1.87 15.10
C GLU A 19 12.96 2.54 16.39
N SER A 20 14.25 2.81 16.51
CA SER A 20 14.88 3.49 17.66
C SER A 20 14.73 5.02 17.62
N SER A 21 14.29 5.59 16.49
CA SER A 21 14.16 7.02 16.31
C SER A 21 12.73 7.50 16.60
N TRP A 22 12.56 8.58 17.38
CA TRP A 22 11.26 9.23 17.58
C TRP A 22 10.65 9.76 16.26
N LEU A 23 11.48 9.91 15.23
CA LEU A 23 11.14 10.28 13.85
C LEU A 23 10.70 9.12 12.96
N ARG A 24 10.39 7.94 13.52
CA ARG A 24 9.90 6.77 12.77
C ARG A 24 8.85 7.11 11.73
N TRP A 25 7.90 7.99 12.07
CA TRP A 25 6.82 8.39 11.18
C TRP A 25 7.33 9.11 9.90
N ILE A 26 8.43 9.86 9.98
CA ILE A 26 9.08 10.49 8.81
C ILE A 26 9.66 9.41 7.91
N HIS A 27 10.38 8.44 8.47
CA HIS A 27 10.97 7.36 7.67
C HIS A 27 9.91 6.52 6.95
N VAL A 28 8.75 6.32 7.58
CA VAL A 28 7.60 5.66 6.96
C VAL A 28 6.94 6.57 5.90
N ALA A 29 6.80 7.86 6.19
CA ALA A 29 6.19 8.84 5.27
C ALA A 29 6.99 9.01 3.97
N PHE A 30 8.32 8.98 4.05
CA PHE A 30 9.24 9.21 2.93
C PHE A 30 9.91 7.94 2.40
N TRP A 31 9.51 6.76 2.87
CA TRP A 31 10.09 5.47 2.49
C TRP A 31 11.62 5.36 2.59
N THR A 32 12.24 6.15 3.45
CA THR A 32 13.71 6.13 3.61
C THR A 32 14.21 4.80 4.16
N TRP A 33 13.32 3.98 4.73
CA TRP A 33 13.64 2.61 5.15
C TRP A 33 14.02 1.68 3.99
N ILE A 34 13.73 2.06 2.74
CA ILE A 34 14.12 1.32 1.52
C ILE A 34 15.59 1.64 1.11
N ASN A 35 16.20 2.69 1.65
CA ASN A 35 17.55 3.11 1.26
C ASN A 35 18.63 2.02 1.40
N PRO A 36 18.64 1.17 2.46
CA PRO A 36 19.63 0.10 2.58
C PRO A 36 19.57 -0.90 1.42
N ILE A 37 18.37 -1.37 1.05
CA ILE A 37 18.21 -2.35 -0.03
C ILE A 37 18.57 -1.74 -1.40
N LEU A 38 18.25 -0.46 -1.63
CA LEU A 38 18.67 0.25 -2.85
C LEU A 38 20.19 0.37 -2.95
N THR A 39 20.85 0.62 -1.82
CA THR A 39 22.31 0.74 -1.78
C THR A 39 22.99 -0.60 -2.06
N ILE A 40 22.43 -1.71 -1.56
CA ILE A 40 22.91 -3.06 -1.88
C ILE A 40 22.68 -3.37 -3.35
N GLY A 41 21.47 -3.14 -3.86
CA GLY A 41 21.11 -3.36 -5.26
C GLY A 41 21.91 -2.52 -6.26
N HIS A 42 22.40 -1.34 -5.84
CA HIS A 42 23.33 -0.54 -6.65
C HIS A 42 24.72 -1.17 -6.74
N LYS A 43 25.16 -1.92 -5.73
CA LYS A 43 26.50 -2.52 -5.64
C LYS A 43 26.56 -3.94 -6.20
N GLN A 44 25.48 -4.71 -6.04
CA GLN A 44 25.42 -6.12 -6.44
C GLN A 44 23.99 -6.52 -6.84
N GLN A 45 23.86 -7.63 -7.56
CA GLN A 45 22.57 -8.25 -7.81
C GLN A 45 21.95 -8.73 -6.48
N LEU A 46 20.70 -8.36 -6.23
CA LEU A 46 19.98 -8.76 -5.03
C LEU A 46 19.71 -10.27 -5.04
N THR A 47 19.97 -10.90 -3.90
CA THR A 47 19.62 -12.30 -3.61
C THR A 47 18.51 -12.36 -2.57
N GLU A 48 17.85 -13.52 -2.40
CA GLU A 48 16.81 -13.70 -1.38
C GLU A 48 17.31 -13.36 0.02
N ASP A 49 18.61 -13.56 0.27
CA ASP A 49 19.22 -13.27 1.55
C ASP A 49 19.32 -11.78 1.89
N ASP A 50 19.28 -10.91 0.88
CA ASP A 50 19.34 -9.45 1.01
C ASP A 50 17.96 -8.82 1.28
N LEU A 51 16.88 -9.59 1.11
CA LEU A 51 15.51 -9.11 1.25
C LEU A 51 15.08 -9.04 2.73
N PHE A 52 14.13 -8.13 3.01
CA PHE A 52 13.53 -8.04 4.34
C PHE A 52 12.72 -9.30 4.67
N GLU A 53 12.92 -9.84 5.86
CA GLU A 53 12.09 -10.94 6.36
C GLU A 53 10.67 -10.44 6.59
N GLU A 54 9.73 -10.97 5.81
CA GLU A 54 8.32 -10.73 6.05
C GLU A 54 7.77 -11.77 7.00
N LYS A 55 7.01 -11.32 8.01
CA LYS A 55 6.34 -12.21 8.94
C LYS A 55 5.41 -13.16 8.17
N ASN A 56 5.70 -14.46 8.23
CA ASN A 56 4.83 -15.49 7.70
C ASN A 56 3.49 -15.47 8.47
N ILE A 57 2.43 -15.02 7.80
CA ILE A 57 1.07 -15.08 8.33
C ILE A 57 0.46 -16.39 7.84
N HIS A 58 0.46 -17.42 8.69
CA HIS A 58 -0.25 -18.65 8.39
C HIS A 58 -1.76 -18.41 8.38
N MET A 59 -2.38 -18.66 7.22
CA MET A 59 -3.81 -18.47 7.02
C MET A 59 -4.47 -19.81 6.73
N ASP A 60 -5.23 -20.29 7.70
CA ASP A 60 -5.87 -21.61 7.60
C ASP A 60 -7.25 -21.56 6.92
N THR A 61 -7.94 -20.43 6.99
CA THR A 61 -9.31 -20.28 6.48
C THR A 61 -9.60 -18.87 5.95
N TRP A 62 -10.57 -18.78 5.05
CA TRP A 62 -11.05 -17.50 4.51
C TRP A 62 -11.61 -16.57 5.61
N LYS A 63 -12.15 -17.13 6.71
CA LYS A 63 -12.63 -16.35 7.86
C LYS A 63 -11.47 -15.65 8.57
N VAL A 64 -10.34 -16.33 8.74
CA VAL A 64 -9.12 -15.77 9.33
C VAL A 64 -8.55 -14.69 8.43
N LEU A 65 -8.54 -14.91 7.11
CA LEU A 65 -8.14 -13.93 6.10
C LEU A 65 -8.91 -12.61 6.26
N ILE A 66 -10.24 -12.68 6.22
CA ILE A 66 -11.10 -11.49 6.35
C ILE A 66 -10.89 -10.83 7.72
N LYS A 67 -10.93 -11.60 8.81
CA LYS A 67 -10.75 -11.09 10.18
C LYS A 67 -9.40 -10.38 10.38
N THR A 68 -8.36 -10.78 9.63
CA THR A 68 -7.03 -10.19 9.70
C THR A 68 -6.97 -8.86 8.95
N PHE A 69 -7.60 -8.77 7.78
CA PHE A 69 -7.43 -7.60 6.89
C PHE A 69 -8.52 -6.55 6.99
N TRP A 70 -9.74 -6.87 7.43
CA TRP A 70 -10.88 -5.93 7.39
C TRP A 70 -10.62 -4.62 8.15
N LYS A 71 -9.92 -4.66 9.30
CA LYS A 71 -9.59 -3.45 10.07
C LYS A 71 -8.61 -2.54 9.32
N ASN A 72 -7.55 -3.13 8.78
CA ASN A 72 -6.53 -2.40 8.02
C ASN A 72 -7.12 -1.86 6.71
N TRP A 73 -8.03 -2.60 6.10
CA TRP A 73 -8.78 -2.19 4.92
C TRP A 73 -9.72 -1.02 5.22
N LEU A 74 -10.52 -1.11 6.29
CA LEU A 74 -11.39 -0.01 6.73
C LEU A 74 -10.60 1.26 7.07
N PHE A 75 -9.49 1.10 7.80
CA PHE A 75 -8.59 2.21 8.12
C PHE A 75 -8.00 2.86 6.85
N SER A 76 -7.67 2.06 5.83
CA SER A 76 -7.21 2.59 4.53
C SER A 76 -8.29 3.43 3.85
N GLY A 77 -9.56 3.05 4.01
CA GLY A 77 -10.70 3.87 3.58
C GLY A 77 -10.78 5.23 4.27
N LEU A 78 -10.49 5.31 5.56
CA LEU A 78 -10.49 6.58 6.29
C LEU A 78 -9.40 7.54 5.82
N ILE A 79 -8.26 7.02 5.36
CA ILE A 79 -7.16 7.83 4.79
C ILE A 79 -7.58 8.53 3.48
N LEU A 80 -8.58 8.00 2.76
CA LEU A 80 -9.08 8.65 1.54
C LEU A 80 -9.86 9.93 1.81
N LEU A 81 -10.48 10.11 2.99
CA LEU A 81 -11.24 11.31 3.32
C LEU A 81 -10.38 12.60 3.27
N PRO A 82 -9.22 12.69 3.95
CA PRO A 82 -8.36 13.86 3.83
C PRO A 82 -7.74 14.01 2.43
N TYR A 83 -7.54 12.92 1.69
CA TYR A 83 -7.12 12.98 0.29
C TYR A 83 -8.17 13.68 -0.59
N ILE A 84 -9.44 13.31 -0.46
CA ILE A 84 -10.56 13.91 -1.18
C ILE A 84 -10.69 15.39 -0.81
N ALA A 85 -10.61 15.72 0.49
CA ALA A 85 -10.65 17.11 0.96
C ALA A 85 -9.51 17.96 0.38
N ALA A 86 -8.27 17.45 0.38
CA ALA A 86 -7.12 18.13 -0.22
C ALA A 86 -7.28 18.34 -1.73
N LYS A 87 -7.87 17.37 -2.43
CA LYS A 87 -8.18 17.46 -3.87
C LYS A 87 -9.21 18.56 -4.17
N ILE A 88 -10.27 18.66 -3.36
CA ILE A 88 -11.33 19.68 -3.50
C ILE A 88 -10.82 21.08 -3.12
N ALA A 89 -9.87 21.19 -2.20
CA ALA A 89 -9.29 22.48 -1.84
C ALA A 89 -8.55 23.16 -3.03
N GLN A 90 -8.00 22.38 -3.95
CA GLN A 90 -7.22 22.89 -5.10
C GLN A 90 -8.04 23.82 -6.01
N PRO A 91 -9.22 23.44 -6.55
CA PRO A 91 -10.03 24.36 -7.35
C PRO A 91 -10.53 25.58 -6.55
N LEU A 92 -10.72 25.47 -5.23
CA LEU A 92 -11.10 26.61 -4.39
C LEU A 92 -9.95 27.63 -4.26
N PHE A 93 -8.72 27.17 -4.03
CA PHE A 93 -7.55 28.05 -4.05
C PHE A 93 -7.34 28.68 -5.43
N LEU A 94 -7.50 27.88 -6.50
CA LEU A 94 -7.36 28.37 -7.86
C LEU A 94 -8.39 29.47 -8.17
N LYS A 95 -9.65 29.30 -7.74
CA LYS A 95 -10.68 30.33 -7.85
C LYS A 95 -10.28 31.63 -7.17
N GLU A 96 -9.79 31.58 -5.93
CA GLU A 96 -9.38 32.80 -5.21
C GLU A 96 -8.17 33.49 -5.83
N ILE A 97 -7.24 32.74 -6.41
CA ILE A 97 -6.12 33.30 -7.20
C ILE A 97 -6.68 34.09 -8.40
N ILE A 98 -7.59 33.50 -9.17
CA ILE A 98 -8.20 34.16 -10.34
C ILE A 98 -8.94 35.44 -9.93
N LEU A 99 -9.72 35.39 -8.84
CA LEU A 99 -10.42 36.58 -8.33
C LEU A 99 -9.46 37.68 -7.87
N THR A 100 -8.33 37.33 -7.26
CA THR A 100 -7.31 38.29 -6.83
C THR A 100 -6.59 38.94 -8.01
N ILE A 101 -6.42 38.22 -9.12
CA ILE A 101 -5.82 38.77 -10.35
C ILE A 101 -6.79 39.72 -11.06
N ASN A 102 -8.09 39.43 -11.06
CA ASN A 102 -9.09 40.22 -11.76
C ASN A 102 -9.53 41.49 -11.00
N ASP A 103 -9.33 41.53 -9.68
CA ASP A 103 -9.76 42.63 -8.82
C ASP A 103 -8.56 43.38 -8.23
N ASN A 104 -8.23 44.53 -8.83
CA ASN A 104 -7.13 45.40 -8.41
C ASN A 104 -7.31 46.02 -7.00
N SER A 105 -8.49 45.90 -6.39
CA SER A 105 -8.72 46.34 -5.01
C SER A 105 -8.22 45.34 -3.96
N ARG A 106 -8.00 44.09 -4.36
CA ARG A 106 -7.52 43.03 -3.46
C ARG A 106 -6.01 43.13 -3.25
N PRO A 107 -5.52 42.87 -2.03
CA PRO A 107 -4.09 42.94 -1.77
C PRO A 107 -3.34 41.78 -2.44
N SER A 108 -2.22 42.08 -3.09
CA SER A 108 -1.40 41.09 -3.82
C SER A 108 -0.85 39.96 -2.92
N HIS A 109 -0.63 40.24 -1.63
CA HIS A 109 -0.17 39.22 -0.68
C HIS A 109 -1.19 38.08 -0.48
N ALA A 110 -2.49 38.35 -0.63
CA ALA A 110 -3.52 37.32 -0.55
C ALA A 110 -3.38 36.31 -1.70
N GLY A 111 -3.05 36.77 -2.91
CA GLY A 111 -2.79 35.92 -4.07
C GLY A 111 -1.63 34.95 -3.85
N TYR A 112 -0.52 35.43 -3.27
CA TYR A 112 0.61 34.57 -2.91
C TYR A 112 0.24 33.53 -1.85
N LEU A 113 -0.56 33.90 -0.84
CA LEU A 113 -1.03 32.94 0.17
C LEU A 113 -1.89 31.83 -0.44
N TYR A 114 -2.82 32.15 -1.35
CA TYR A 114 -3.62 31.14 -2.04
C TYR A 114 -2.78 30.26 -2.97
N ALA A 115 -1.77 30.81 -3.65
CA ALA A 115 -0.83 30.03 -4.46
C ALA A 115 0.01 29.06 -3.61
N CYS A 116 0.50 29.50 -2.44
CA CYS A 116 1.16 28.63 -1.49
C CYS A 116 0.23 27.54 -0.96
N GLY A 117 -1.04 27.88 -0.66
CA GLY A 117 -2.07 26.92 -0.25
C GLY A 117 -2.36 25.86 -1.32
N LEU A 118 -2.43 26.27 -2.58
CA LEU A 118 -2.57 25.35 -3.73
C LEU A 118 -1.39 24.38 -3.81
N GLY A 119 -0.15 24.88 -3.75
CA GLY A 119 1.05 24.04 -3.76
C GLY A 119 1.11 23.08 -2.57
N LEU A 120 0.82 23.58 -1.36
CA LEU A 120 0.82 22.76 -0.15
C LEU A 120 -0.26 21.68 -0.19
N SER A 121 -1.47 22.01 -0.67
CA SER A 121 -2.55 21.02 -0.80
C SER A 121 -2.21 19.93 -1.81
N ALA A 122 -1.52 20.25 -2.91
CA ALA A 122 -1.02 19.25 -3.87
C ALA A 122 0.04 18.32 -3.25
N VAL A 123 1.00 18.86 -2.49
CA VAL A 123 2.02 18.04 -1.81
C VAL A 123 1.39 17.12 -0.77
N VAL A 124 0.49 17.65 0.06
CA VAL A 124 -0.24 16.86 1.06
C VAL A 124 -1.06 15.75 0.39
N GLN A 125 -1.79 16.08 -0.68
CA GLN A 125 -2.54 15.10 -1.46
C GLN A 125 -1.64 13.99 -2.00
N ALA A 126 -0.49 14.33 -2.59
CA ALA A 126 0.46 13.36 -3.13
C ALA A 126 1.00 12.42 -2.04
N LEU A 127 1.40 12.96 -0.88
CA LEU A 127 1.87 12.15 0.25
C LEU A 127 0.79 11.19 0.76
N ILE A 128 -0.44 11.66 0.93
CA ILE A 128 -1.56 10.80 1.37
C ILE A 128 -1.83 9.71 0.35
N HIS A 129 -1.87 10.06 -0.95
CA HIS A 129 -2.11 9.10 -2.02
C HIS A 129 -1.08 7.98 -2.03
N GLN A 130 0.19 8.34 -1.93
CA GLN A 130 1.31 7.39 -1.91
C GLN A 130 1.25 6.45 -0.69
N GLN A 131 0.96 7.00 0.50
CA GLN A 131 0.80 6.21 1.72
C GLN A 131 -0.41 5.28 1.65
N TYR A 132 -1.54 5.75 1.12
CA TYR A 132 -2.72 4.94 0.87
C TYR A 132 -2.42 3.80 -0.11
N PHE A 133 -1.80 4.12 -1.25
CA PHE A 133 -1.49 3.16 -2.31
C PHE A 133 -0.56 2.04 -1.81
N PHE A 134 0.46 2.38 -1.04
CA PHE A 134 1.35 1.39 -0.42
C PHE A 134 0.60 0.47 0.55
N ARG A 135 -0.24 1.03 1.43
CA ARG A 135 -1.01 0.24 2.41
C ARG A 135 -1.97 -0.73 1.75
N ILE A 136 -2.74 -0.26 0.77
CA ILE A 136 -3.73 -1.10 0.09
C ILE A 136 -3.05 -2.17 -0.77
N THR A 137 -1.90 -1.85 -1.38
CA THR A 137 -1.06 -2.81 -2.11
C THR A 137 -0.54 -3.91 -1.21
N ARG A 138 0.00 -3.55 -0.04
CA ARG A 138 0.47 -4.53 0.94
C ARG A 138 -0.65 -5.46 1.42
N ILE A 139 -1.84 -4.92 1.70
CA ILE A 139 -3.00 -5.74 2.09
C ILE A 139 -3.39 -6.70 0.94
N GLY A 140 -3.42 -6.22 -0.31
CA GLY A 140 -3.75 -7.03 -1.47
C GLY A 140 -2.78 -8.19 -1.68
N SER A 141 -1.47 -7.94 -1.60
CA SER A 141 -0.46 -8.98 -1.77
C SER A 141 -0.51 -10.03 -0.66
N HIS A 142 -0.70 -9.61 0.60
CA HIS A 142 -0.91 -10.58 1.67
C HIS A 142 -2.20 -11.40 1.50
N ALA A 143 -3.28 -10.78 1.01
CA ALA A 143 -4.51 -11.49 0.76
C ALA A 143 -4.34 -12.54 -0.34
N ARG A 144 -3.61 -12.22 -1.41
CA ARG A 144 -3.23 -13.14 -2.48
C ARG A 144 -2.44 -14.34 -1.95
N ILE A 145 -1.36 -14.09 -1.20
CA ILE A 145 -0.52 -15.14 -0.60
C ILE A 145 -1.35 -16.03 0.32
N GLY A 146 -2.19 -15.42 1.18
CA GLY A 146 -3.06 -16.16 2.10
C GLY A 146 -4.08 -17.03 1.38
N LEU A 147 -4.74 -16.51 0.34
CA LEU A 147 -5.69 -17.26 -0.49
C LEU A 147 -5.01 -18.43 -1.20
N SER A 148 -3.83 -18.21 -1.79
CA SER A 148 -3.04 -19.28 -2.40
C SER A 148 -2.72 -20.38 -1.38
N SER A 149 -2.24 -20.02 -0.19
CA SER A 149 -1.96 -20.97 0.90
C SER A 149 -3.19 -21.80 1.30
N ILE A 150 -4.36 -21.15 1.44
CA ILE A 150 -5.62 -21.84 1.78
C ILE A 150 -6.01 -22.83 0.68
N ILE A 151 -5.89 -22.45 -0.59
CA ILE A 151 -6.18 -23.32 -1.73
C ILE A 151 -5.23 -24.52 -1.73
N TYR A 152 -3.92 -24.30 -1.62
CA TYR A 152 -2.94 -25.38 -1.54
C TYR A 152 -3.22 -26.35 -0.39
N LYS A 153 -3.49 -25.83 0.82
CA LYS A 153 -3.83 -26.66 1.98
C LYS A 153 -5.09 -27.50 1.72
N ARG A 154 -6.11 -26.90 1.11
CA ARG A 154 -7.34 -27.61 0.78
C ARG A 154 -7.08 -28.73 -0.22
N LEU A 155 -6.28 -28.48 -1.26
CA LEU A 155 -5.90 -29.48 -2.25
C LEU A 155 -5.19 -30.69 -1.63
N LEU A 156 -4.24 -30.46 -0.72
CA LEU A 156 -3.53 -31.53 -0.02
C LEU A 156 -4.43 -32.33 0.93
N SER A 157 -5.59 -31.79 1.31
CA SER A 157 -6.55 -32.44 2.22
C SER A 157 -7.69 -33.15 1.48
N LEU A 158 -7.77 -33.07 0.14
CA LEU A 158 -8.85 -33.67 -0.63
C LEU A 158 -8.58 -35.15 -0.93
N PRO A 159 -9.62 -36.00 -0.95
CA PRO A 159 -9.47 -37.39 -1.39
C PRO A 159 -9.14 -37.46 -2.89
N ILE A 160 -8.40 -38.49 -3.29
CA ILE A 160 -7.95 -38.72 -4.67
C ILE A 160 -9.12 -38.71 -5.67
N SER A 161 -10.28 -39.25 -5.30
CA SER A 161 -11.49 -39.25 -6.13
C SER A 161 -12.02 -37.85 -6.47
N SER A 162 -11.80 -36.86 -5.59
CA SER A 162 -12.12 -35.46 -5.85
C SER A 162 -11.04 -34.77 -6.69
N MET A 163 -9.76 -35.12 -6.49
CA MET A 163 -8.65 -34.57 -7.26
C MET A 163 -8.70 -35.00 -8.73
N ILE A 164 -9.15 -36.22 -9.03
CA ILE A 164 -9.29 -36.71 -10.42
C ILE A 164 -10.25 -35.83 -11.25
N LYS A 165 -11.25 -35.19 -10.61
CA LYS A 165 -12.19 -34.29 -11.28
C LYS A 165 -11.62 -32.89 -11.52
N THR A 166 -10.51 -32.52 -10.89
CA THR A 166 -9.91 -31.20 -10.97
C THR A 166 -8.48 -31.31 -11.49
N THR A 167 -8.27 -30.94 -12.75
CA THR A 167 -6.92 -30.95 -13.35
C THR A 167 -5.99 -29.93 -12.67
N THR A 168 -4.70 -30.25 -12.58
CA THR A 168 -3.66 -29.33 -12.09
C THR A 168 -3.66 -28.00 -12.86
N GLY A 169 -3.93 -28.04 -14.17
CA GLY A 169 -4.04 -26.85 -15.00
C GLY A 169 -5.18 -25.92 -14.56
N HIS A 170 -6.35 -26.45 -14.21
CA HIS A 170 -7.46 -25.64 -13.69
C HIS A 170 -7.11 -24.96 -12.37
N ILE A 171 -6.38 -25.63 -11.48
CA ILE A 171 -5.94 -25.08 -10.20
C ILE A 171 -4.94 -23.95 -10.39
N VAL A 172 -3.93 -24.17 -11.23
CA VAL A 172 -2.91 -23.15 -11.52
C VAL A 172 -3.59 -21.95 -12.18
N ASN A 173 -4.52 -22.18 -13.12
CA ASN A 173 -5.29 -21.12 -13.75
C ASN A 173 -6.13 -20.33 -12.73
N LEU A 174 -6.78 -21.01 -11.78
CA LEU A 174 -7.54 -20.38 -10.69
C LEU A 174 -6.65 -19.51 -9.79
N ILE A 175 -5.48 -20.02 -9.39
CA ILE A 175 -4.54 -19.26 -8.54
C ILE A 175 -3.96 -18.05 -9.28
N LEU A 176 -3.63 -18.21 -10.56
CA LEU A 176 -3.02 -17.11 -11.33
C LEU A 176 -4.05 -16.05 -11.74
N ASN A 177 -5.22 -16.46 -12.22
CA ASN A 177 -6.22 -15.52 -12.72
C ASN A 177 -7.15 -15.02 -11.63
N ASP A 178 -7.81 -15.91 -10.89
CA ASP A 178 -8.87 -15.50 -9.95
C ASP A 178 -8.27 -14.94 -8.67
N VAL A 179 -7.25 -15.58 -8.10
CA VAL A 179 -6.59 -15.08 -6.89
C VAL A 179 -5.73 -13.85 -7.19
N GLY A 180 -5.14 -13.77 -8.39
CA GLY A 180 -4.43 -12.56 -8.86
C GLY A 180 -5.32 -11.32 -8.90
N LYS A 181 -6.60 -11.45 -9.29
CA LYS A 181 -7.55 -10.32 -9.32
C LYS A 181 -7.80 -9.67 -7.96
N PHE A 182 -7.57 -10.36 -6.84
CA PHE A 182 -7.69 -9.73 -5.51
C PHE A 182 -6.65 -8.63 -5.30
N GLU A 183 -5.50 -8.70 -5.97
CA GLU A 183 -4.58 -7.57 -6.02
C GLU A 183 -5.16 -6.42 -6.84
N GLU A 184 -5.87 -6.64 -7.95
CA GLU A 184 -6.45 -5.55 -8.73
C GLU A 184 -7.64 -4.88 -8.02
N LEU A 185 -8.51 -5.70 -7.41
CA LEU A 185 -9.71 -5.23 -6.70
C LEU A 185 -9.39 -4.32 -5.51
N ARG A 186 -8.18 -4.40 -4.97
CA ARG A 186 -7.76 -3.67 -3.76
C ARG A 186 -8.01 -2.15 -3.89
N ILE A 187 -7.73 -1.57 -5.05
CA ILE A 187 -7.92 -0.12 -5.31
C ILE A 187 -9.37 0.16 -5.68
N SER A 188 -9.95 -0.69 -6.52
CA SER A 188 -11.29 -0.50 -7.09
C SER A 188 -12.39 -0.46 -6.04
N ILE A 189 -12.30 -1.24 -4.95
CA ILE A 189 -13.39 -1.28 -3.95
C ILE A 189 -13.56 0.07 -3.25
N HIS A 190 -12.46 0.77 -2.91
CA HIS A 190 -12.61 2.09 -2.29
C HIS A 190 -13.10 3.16 -3.28
N GLN A 191 -12.88 2.97 -4.58
CA GLN A 191 -13.40 3.87 -5.61
C GLN A 191 -14.92 3.82 -5.74
N ILE A 192 -15.55 2.69 -5.38
CA ILE A 192 -17.02 2.53 -5.44
C ILE A 192 -17.75 3.61 -4.64
N TRP A 193 -17.21 4.00 -3.48
CA TRP A 193 -17.82 5.04 -2.64
C TRP A 193 -17.09 6.38 -2.73
N ALA A 194 -15.76 6.38 -2.99
CA ALA A 194 -14.99 7.62 -3.11
C ALA A 194 -15.37 8.41 -4.37
N ALA A 195 -15.54 7.73 -5.53
CA ALA A 195 -15.83 8.43 -6.78
C ALA A 195 -17.21 9.13 -6.79
N PRO A 196 -18.31 8.51 -6.30
CA PRO A 196 -19.58 9.25 -6.14
C PRO A 196 -19.47 10.42 -5.17
N LEU A 197 -18.72 10.26 -4.08
CA LEU A 197 -18.51 11.34 -3.12
C LEU A 197 -17.77 12.53 -3.77
N GLU A 198 -16.72 12.26 -4.54
CA GLU A 198 -16.03 13.29 -5.32
C GLU A 198 -16.97 13.97 -6.32
N ALA A 199 -17.80 13.20 -7.03
CA ALA A 199 -18.72 13.72 -8.04
C ALA A 199 -19.88 14.57 -7.46
N ILE A 200 -20.27 14.36 -6.21
CA ILE A 200 -21.31 15.16 -5.54
C ILE A 200 -20.75 16.50 -5.05
N ILE A 201 -19.47 16.56 -4.66
CA ILE A 201 -18.87 17.75 -4.06
C ILE A 201 -18.30 18.71 -5.10
N VAL A 202 -17.80 18.19 -6.23
CA VAL A 202 -17.29 18.97 -7.37
C VAL A 202 -18.45 19.49 -8.22
#